data_AF-A0A2I9DWM4-F1
#
_entry.id   AF-A0A2I9DWM4-F1
#
_cell.length_a   1.000
_cell.length_b   1.000
_cell.length_c   1.000
_cell.angle_alpha   90.00
_cell.angle_beta   90.00
_cell.angle_gamma   90.00
#
_symmetry.space_group_name_H-M   'P 1'
#
loop_
_entity.id
_entity.type
_entity.pdbx_description
1 polymer ?
#
loop_
_entity_poly.entity_id
_entity_poly.type
_entity_poly.pdbx_seq_one_letter_code
_entity_poly.pdbx_strand_id
1 'polypeptide(L)'
;MKKLIIIGLTLAFITACQEKGPERYTQDSPQINTIKQLIGNYNNKTYDMSIYADTSKTYYNAKENPLSPEEVIAYHKERDMAYAQRSFLDKDQEYEMVLTDDGETWVNCWLDWQGTLAGNGQVVNIPIHLTYRFQDGKIVREVGMWDPSAIMLALQEIEMKNSMSADEKAIQATIDNVTKAWNANDKELMYANLVKNVTRTANGVTIAKKQSDYGDFMDIYHSAFPDFKVNLDKTVIDGNKAYLNWTCTGTNKGEFMGNPPTNKKIETHGFSVWMFDTEGKAAREDAFYDNLVVYEQLGYSMPTPK
;
A
#
# COMPACT_ATOMS: atom_id res chain seq x y z
N MET A 1 46.86 75.45 50.07
CA MET A 1 45.44 75.14 49.79
C MET A 1 45.24 74.95 48.29
N LYS A 2 45.05 73.71 47.82
CA LYS A 2 44.14 73.31 46.74
C LYS A 2 44.35 71.81 46.49
N LYS A 3 43.25 71.06 46.67
CA LYS A 3 43.14 69.60 46.59
C LYS A 3 43.16 69.16 45.13
N LEU A 4 43.74 68.01 44.83
CA LEU A 4 43.35 67.20 43.67
C LEU A 4 43.34 65.72 44.08
N ILE A 5 42.17 65.15 43.92
CA ILE A 5 41.74 63.82 44.35
C ILE A 5 42.13 62.85 43.24
N ILE A 6 42.83 61.76 43.60
CA ILE A 6 43.13 60.65 42.70
C ILE A 6 41.89 59.73 42.69
N ILE A 7 41.23 59.60 41.55
CA ILE A 7 40.24 58.55 41.28
C ILE A 7 40.85 57.66 40.20
N GLY A 8 41.46 56.55 40.63
CA GLY A 8 41.78 55.43 39.75
C GLY A 8 40.61 54.45 39.78
N LEU A 9 39.79 54.46 38.73
CA LEU A 9 38.67 53.54 38.55
C LEU A 9 39.20 52.29 37.83
N THR A 10 39.64 51.29 38.58
CA THR A 10 39.92 49.94 38.05
C THR A 10 38.57 49.22 37.87
N LEU A 11 38.04 49.24 36.65
CA LEU A 11 36.97 48.31 36.25
C LEU A 11 37.58 46.91 36.12
N ALA A 12 37.38 46.06 37.12
CA ALA A 12 37.53 44.62 36.96
C ALA A 12 36.29 44.08 36.23
N PHE A 13 36.42 43.80 34.93
CA PHE A 13 35.42 43.02 34.19
C PHE A 13 35.48 41.58 34.70
N ILE A 14 34.49 41.20 35.52
CA ILE A 14 34.24 39.79 35.85
C ILE A 14 33.58 39.19 34.61
N THR A 15 34.36 38.54 33.75
CA THR A 15 33.81 37.68 32.70
C THR A 15 33.19 36.46 33.38
N ALA A 16 31.89 36.51 33.59
CA ALA A 16 31.11 35.32 33.92
C ALA A 16 31.13 34.40 32.69
N CYS A 17 32.11 33.51 32.60
CA CYS A 17 31.97 32.29 31.81
C CYS A 17 30.82 31.51 32.46
N GLN A 18 29.61 31.66 31.93
CA GLN A 18 28.61 30.61 32.11
C GLN A 18 29.20 29.38 31.42
N GLU A 19 29.63 28.39 32.21
CA GLU A 19 29.87 27.04 31.67
C GLU A 19 28.56 26.63 30.99
N LYS A 20 28.53 26.71 29.65
CA LYS A 20 27.44 26.12 28.89
C LYS A 20 27.47 24.65 29.26
N GLY A 21 26.38 24.16 29.85
CA GLY A 21 26.20 22.73 30.11
C GLY A 21 26.42 21.91 28.83
N PRO A 22 26.55 20.58 28.95
CA PRO A 22 26.79 19.73 27.79
C PRO A 22 25.73 19.98 26.72
N GLU A 23 26.17 20.03 25.45
CA GLU A 23 25.26 20.17 24.31
C GLU A 23 24.28 19.00 24.31
N ARG A 24 23.00 19.29 24.56
CA ARG A 24 21.96 18.27 24.78
C ARG A 24 21.29 17.80 23.49
N TYR A 25 21.50 18.51 22.40
CA TYR A 25 20.91 18.26 21.09
C TYR A 25 21.90 18.66 20.01
N THR A 26 22.09 17.81 19.00
CA THR A 26 22.85 18.15 17.79
C THR A 26 22.38 17.33 16.59
N GLN A 27 22.54 17.89 15.40
CA GLN A 27 22.36 17.18 14.11
C GLN A 27 23.71 16.79 13.48
N ASP A 28 24.82 17.08 14.15
CA ASP A 28 26.18 16.76 13.73
C ASP A 28 26.94 16.12 14.90
N SER A 29 27.21 14.82 14.78
CA SER A 29 27.97 14.06 15.77
C SER A 29 28.64 12.83 15.15
N PRO A 30 29.72 12.30 15.75
CA PRO A 30 30.29 11.02 15.36
C PRO A 30 29.28 9.87 15.37
N GLN A 31 28.35 9.85 16.33
CA GLN A 31 27.30 8.83 16.45
C GLN A 31 26.33 8.90 15.27
N ILE A 32 25.93 10.10 14.83
CA ILE A 32 25.12 10.29 13.62
C ILE A 32 25.87 9.76 12.39
N ASN A 33 27.18 9.99 12.29
CA ASN A 33 27.98 9.46 11.17
C ASN A 33 28.02 7.92 11.18
N THR A 34 28.12 7.30 12.35
CA THR A 34 27.98 5.84 12.50
C THR A 34 26.63 5.34 12.02
N ILE A 35 25.52 6.02 12.36
CA ILE A 35 24.18 5.61 11.91
C ILE A 35 24.01 5.81 10.39
N LYS A 36 24.49 6.92 9.82
CA LYS A 36 24.48 7.12 8.36
C LYS A 36 25.22 6.01 7.63
N GLN A 37 26.37 5.58 8.16
CA GLN A 37 27.11 4.44 7.63
C GLN A 37 26.32 3.12 7.76
N LEU A 38 25.65 2.89 8.90
CA LEU A 38 24.77 1.73 9.10
C LEU A 38 23.63 1.68 8.09
N ILE A 39 22.96 2.81 7.81
CA ILE A 39 21.92 2.92 6.78
C ILE A 39 22.49 2.63 5.39
N GLY A 40 23.66 3.16 5.08
CA GLY A 40 24.38 2.85 3.83
C GLY A 40 24.72 1.36 3.71
N ASN A 41 25.17 0.74 4.80
CA ASN A 41 25.46 -0.69 4.84
C ASN A 41 24.21 -1.55 4.61
N TYR A 42 23.08 -1.19 5.25
CA TYR A 42 21.79 -1.83 5.02
C TYR A 42 21.38 -1.78 3.55
N ASN A 43 21.48 -0.61 2.91
CA ASN A 43 21.16 -0.43 1.48
C ASN A 43 22.07 -1.29 0.58
N ASN A 44 23.35 -1.41 0.94
CA ASN A 44 24.34 -2.20 0.21
C ASN A 44 24.37 -3.69 0.59
N LYS A 45 23.51 -4.12 1.53
CA LYS A 45 23.48 -5.48 2.09
C LYS A 45 24.83 -5.93 2.68
N THR A 46 25.59 -4.96 3.21
CA THR A 46 26.82 -5.19 3.97
C THR A 46 26.51 -5.08 5.47
N TYR A 47 27.35 -5.71 6.30
CA TYR A 47 27.13 -5.76 7.74
C TYR A 47 28.44 -5.47 8.47
N ASP A 48 28.42 -4.51 9.39
CA ASP A 48 29.53 -4.17 10.27
C ASP A 48 29.06 -4.33 11.72
N MET A 49 29.53 -5.38 12.39
CA MET A 49 29.17 -5.66 13.78
C MET A 49 30.04 -4.87 14.77
N SER A 50 31.14 -4.26 14.32
CA SER A 50 32.09 -3.57 15.21
C SER A 50 31.49 -2.33 15.89
N ILE A 51 30.45 -1.76 15.28
CA ILE A 51 29.70 -0.61 15.80
C ILE A 51 28.77 -0.98 16.96
N TYR A 52 28.50 -2.27 17.19
CA TYR A 52 27.65 -2.75 18.28
C TYR A 52 28.49 -3.20 19.47
N ALA A 53 27.92 -3.07 20.67
CA ALA A 53 28.38 -3.81 21.84
C ALA A 53 27.89 -5.26 21.77
N ASP A 54 28.67 -6.20 22.29
CA ASP A 54 28.29 -7.63 22.33
C ASP A 54 26.99 -7.87 23.12
N THR A 55 26.64 -6.95 24.02
CA THR A 55 25.40 -6.96 24.82
C THR A 55 24.26 -6.15 24.21
N SER A 56 24.43 -5.64 22.99
CA SER A 56 23.42 -4.82 22.31
C SER A 56 22.11 -5.59 22.14
N LYS A 57 21.01 -4.86 22.23
CA LYS A 57 19.65 -5.40 22.08
C LYS A 57 18.87 -4.59 21.05
N THR A 58 18.41 -5.25 20.00
CA THR A 58 17.60 -4.64 18.95
C THR A 58 16.13 -5.07 19.07
N TYR A 59 15.22 -4.11 18.97
CA TYR A 59 13.77 -4.33 19.06
C TYR A 59 13.08 -3.77 17.82
N TYR A 60 12.43 -4.61 17.05
CA TYR A 60 11.68 -4.21 15.86
C TYR A 60 10.19 -4.44 16.06
N ASN A 61 9.41 -3.35 16.17
CA ASN A 61 7.97 -3.39 16.46
C ASN A 61 7.59 -4.27 17.67
N ALA A 62 8.50 -4.42 18.64
CA ALA A 62 8.37 -5.33 19.77
C ALA A 62 8.93 -4.71 21.06
N LYS A 63 8.47 -5.19 22.21
CA LYS A 63 8.99 -4.82 23.54
C LYS A 63 9.80 -5.92 24.22
N GLU A 64 9.65 -7.15 23.76
CA GLU A 64 10.24 -8.36 24.32
C GLU A 64 10.99 -9.12 23.23
N ASN A 65 11.80 -10.11 23.61
CA ASN A 65 12.59 -10.95 22.70
C ASN A 65 13.50 -10.14 21.77
N PRO A 66 14.45 -9.36 22.32
CA PRO A 66 15.38 -8.59 21.50
C PRO A 66 16.28 -9.51 20.68
N LEU A 67 16.71 -8.99 19.53
CA LEU A 67 17.71 -9.61 18.68
C LEU A 67 19.12 -9.19 19.13
N SER A 68 20.06 -10.13 19.08
CA SER A 68 21.50 -9.84 19.09
C SER A 68 21.94 -9.21 17.75
N PRO A 69 23.14 -8.60 17.68
CA PRO A 69 23.70 -8.13 16.41
C PRO A 69 23.73 -9.20 15.31
N GLU A 70 24.07 -10.44 15.63
CA GLU A 70 24.07 -11.56 14.68
C GLU A 70 22.65 -11.91 14.21
N GLU A 71 21.68 -11.90 15.13
CA GLU A 71 20.28 -12.20 14.82
C GLU A 71 19.64 -11.12 13.94
N VAL A 72 20.05 -9.85 14.07
CA VAL A 72 19.63 -8.75 13.17
C VAL A 72 20.06 -9.02 11.72
N ILE A 73 21.28 -9.54 11.52
CA ILE A 73 21.78 -9.91 10.18
C ILE A 73 20.92 -11.04 9.60
N ALA A 74 20.63 -12.07 10.39
CA ALA A 74 19.78 -13.18 9.97
C ALA A 74 18.36 -12.70 9.62
N TYR A 75 17.78 -11.85 10.47
CA TYR A 75 16.47 -11.22 10.27
C TYR A 75 16.35 -10.49 8.93
N HIS A 76 17.38 -9.71 8.56
CA HIS A 76 17.39 -8.99 7.29
C HIS A 76 17.62 -9.92 6.09
N LYS A 77 18.52 -10.90 6.19
CA LYS A 77 18.76 -11.87 5.11
C LYS A 77 17.51 -12.69 4.77
N GLU A 78 16.77 -13.13 5.80
CA GLU A 78 15.52 -13.85 5.62
C GLU A 78 14.50 -13.00 4.84
N ARG A 79 14.32 -11.74 5.24
CA ARG A 79 13.35 -10.81 4.62
C ARG A 79 13.74 -10.35 3.23
N ASP A 80 15.04 -10.30 2.92
CA ASP A 80 15.52 -9.92 1.59
C ASP A 80 14.98 -10.83 0.48
N MET A 81 14.60 -12.07 0.79
CA MET A 81 13.99 -12.99 -0.18
C MET A 81 12.62 -12.52 -0.67
N ALA A 82 11.91 -11.68 0.10
CA ALA A 82 10.62 -11.14 -0.28
C ALA A 82 10.71 -9.98 -1.28
N TYR A 83 11.90 -9.40 -1.49
CA TYR A 83 12.07 -8.15 -2.23
C TYR A 83 13.01 -8.32 -3.43
N ALA A 84 12.57 -7.85 -4.60
CA ALA A 84 13.43 -7.65 -5.76
C ALA A 84 14.41 -6.49 -5.51
N GLN A 85 13.97 -5.45 -4.81
CA GLN A 85 14.78 -4.30 -4.41
C GLN A 85 14.28 -3.76 -3.07
N ARG A 86 15.20 -3.28 -2.21
CA ARG A 86 14.86 -2.62 -0.96
C ARG A 86 15.94 -1.61 -0.56
N SER A 87 15.54 -0.44 -0.04
CA SER A 87 16.46 0.59 0.45
C SER A 87 15.75 1.66 1.26
N PHE A 88 16.47 2.30 2.17
CA PHE A 88 16.13 3.65 2.61
C PHE A 88 16.38 4.65 1.47
N LEU A 89 15.46 5.59 1.28
CA LEU A 89 15.56 6.66 0.28
C LEU A 89 16.54 7.74 0.75
N ASP A 90 17.28 8.34 -0.17
CA ASP A 90 18.29 9.38 0.14
C ASP A 90 17.69 10.76 0.46
N LYS A 91 16.39 10.94 0.22
CA LYS A 91 15.67 12.19 0.50
C LYS A 91 15.01 12.13 1.87
N ASP A 92 14.83 13.31 2.47
CA ASP A 92 14.03 13.50 3.68
C ASP A 92 14.50 12.67 4.90
N GLN A 93 15.79 12.29 4.92
CA GLN A 93 16.40 11.63 6.08
C GLN A 93 16.76 12.66 7.14
N GLU A 94 16.16 12.52 8.33
CA GLU A 94 16.44 13.38 9.48
C GLU A 94 17.16 12.61 10.58
N TYR A 95 18.16 13.25 11.18
CA TYR A 95 18.98 12.68 12.24
C TYR A 95 19.11 13.68 13.39
N GLU A 96 18.96 13.18 14.60
CA GLU A 96 19.06 13.94 15.83
C GLU A 96 19.86 13.11 16.83
N MET A 97 20.81 13.73 17.52
CA MET A 97 21.43 13.17 18.72
C MET A 97 20.97 13.96 19.94
N VAL A 98 20.59 13.25 21.01
CA VAL A 98 20.23 13.85 22.30
C VAL A 98 21.01 13.27 23.47
N LEU A 99 21.28 14.11 24.46
CA LEU A 99 21.79 13.74 25.79
C LEU A 99 20.66 13.84 26.83
N THR A 100 20.27 12.70 27.40
CA THR A 100 19.20 12.61 28.40
C THR A 100 19.66 13.14 29.76
N ASP A 101 18.71 13.36 30.68
CA ASP A 101 19.03 13.76 32.07
C ASP A 101 19.86 12.69 32.81
N ASP A 102 19.73 11.43 32.40
CA ASP A 102 20.51 10.29 32.92
C ASP A 102 21.90 10.16 32.26
N GLY A 103 22.26 11.08 31.36
CA GLY A 103 23.54 11.08 30.66
C GLY A 103 23.63 10.07 29.52
N GLU A 104 22.50 9.54 29.04
CA GLU A 104 22.48 8.63 27.90
C GLU A 104 22.52 9.40 26.58
N THR A 105 23.34 8.91 25.65
CA THR A 105 23.36 9.40 24.26
C THR A 105 22.43 8.55 23.40
N TRP A 106 21.47 9.22 22.76
CA TRP A 106 20.55 8.59 21.82
C TRP A 106 20.65 9.27 20.46
N VAL A 107 20.57 8.49 19.38
CA VAL A 107 20.42 8.98 18.02
C VAL A 107 19.06 8.56 17.48
N ASN A 108 18.23 9.53 17.11
CA ASN A 108 16.92 9.37 16.52
C ASN A 108 17.01 9.58 15.00
N CYS A 109 16.29 8.76 14.24
CA CYS A 109 16.25 8.82 12.80
C CYS A 109 14.80 8.75 12.31
N TRP A 110 14.46 9.61 11.35
CA TRP A 110 13.22 9.52 10.59
C TRP A 110 13.59 9.32 9.13
N LEU A 111 13.19 8.19 8.58
CA LEU A 111 13.64 7.69 7.29
C LEU A 111 12.45 7.20 6.49
N ASP A 112 12.52 7.34 5.18
CA ASP A 112 11.59 6.68 4.26
C ASP A 112 12.25 5.43 3.68
N TRP A 113 11.57 4.28 3.82
CA TRP A 113 12.00 3.02 3.25
C TRP A 113 11.12 2.63 2.07
N GLN A 114 11.73 2.11 1.01
CA GLN A 114 11.02 1.58 -0.15
C GLN A 114 11.45 0.14 -0.42
N GLY A 115 10.46 -0.70 -0.75
CA GLY A 115 10.66 -2.07 -1.19
C GLY A 115 9.82 -2.40 -2.41
N THR A 116 10.39 -3.17 -3.33
CA THR A 116 9.69 -3.76 -4.47
C THR A 116 9.56 -5.26 -4.22
N LEU A 117 8.34 -5.78 -4.09
CA LEU A 117 8.09 -7.19 -3.81
C LEU A 117 8.47 -8.09 -4.99
N ALA A 118 9.21 -9.17 -4.71
CA ALA A 118 9.67 -10.10 -5.75
C ALA A 118 8.52 -10.87 -6.43
N GLY A 119 7.42 -11.13 -5.71
CA GLY A 119 6.33 -11.97 -6.20
C GLY A 119 5.38 -11.29 -7.19
N ASN A 120 5.21 -9.98 -7.11
CA ASN A 120 4.26 -9.24 -7.96
C ASN A 120 4.76 -7.86 -8.45
N GLY A 121 5.97 -7.45 -8.08
CA GLY A 121 6.55 -6.16 -8.46
C GLY A 121 5.91 -4.95 -7.76
N GLN A 122 5.01 -5.15 -6.80
CA GLN A 122 4.38 -4.06 -6.06
C GLN A 122 5.42 -3.28 -5.27
N VAL A 123 5.36 -1.96 -5.36
CA VAL A 123 6.21 -1.03 -4.61
C VAL A 123 5.48 -0.61 -3.34
N VAL A 124 6.17 -0.69 -2.21
CA VAL A 124 5.70 -0.24 -0.89
C VAL A 124 6.65 0.84 -0.37
N ASN A 125 6.08 1.90 0.21
CA ASN A 125 6.81 2.98 0.86
C ASN A 125 6.37 3.04 2.32
N ILE A 126 7.32 3.07 3.24
CA ILE A 126 7.06 2.97 4.68
C ILE A 126 7.93 4.00 5.41
N PRO A 127 7.31 4.94 6.14
CA PRO A 127 8.02 5.77 7.10
C PRO A 127 8.54 4.90 8.25
N ILE A 128 9.81 5.05 8.59
CA ILE A 128 10.48 4.30 9.63
C ILE A 128 11.09 5.27 10.65
N HIS A 129 10.83 5.01 11.93
CA HIS A 129 11.58 5.63 13.01
C HIS A 129 12.56 4.62 13.61
N LEU A 130 13.83 4.98 13.65
CA LEU A 130 14.88 4.20 14.30
C LEU A 130 15.49 5.03 15.42
N THR A 131 15.78 4.41 16.56
CA THR A 131 16.47 5.07 17.65
C THR A 131 17.54 4.18 18.25
N TYR A 132 18.71 4.75 18.50
CA TYR A 132 19.93 4.04 18.88
C TYR A 132 20.50 4.64 20.15
N ARG A 133 20.67 3.83 21.20
CA ARG A 133 21.41 4.24 22.39
C ARG A 133 22.89 3.89 22.23
N PHE A 134 23.75 4.86 22.48
CA PHE A 134 25.20 4.70 22.45
C PHE A 134 25.79 4.65 23.87
N GLN A 135 26.83 3.84 24.02
CA GLN A 135 27.71 3.82 25.17
C GLN A 135 29.13 3.51 24.69
N ASP A 136 30.12 4.29 25.13
CA ASP A 136 31.54 4.10 24.74
C ASP A 136 31.76 4.04 23.21
N GLY A 137 30.99 4.83 22.46
CA GLY A 137 31.05 4.89 21.00
C GLY A 137 30.38 3.71 20.27
N LYS A 138 29.77 2.77 21.01
CA LYS A 138 29.09 1.60 20.45
C LYS A 138 27.58 1.66 20.68
N ILE A 139 26.83 1.06 19.77
CA ILE A 139 25.39 0.85 19.92
C ILE A 139 25.15 -0.24 20.96
N VAL A 140 24.42 0.10 22.02
CA VAL A 140 24.01 -0.84 23.08
C VAL A 140 22.52 -1.16 23.03
N ARG A 141 21.74 -0.39 22.26
CA ARG A 141 20.32 -0.62 22.04
C ARG A 141 19.86 0.00 20.74
N GLU A 142 19.00 -0.70 20.03
CA GLU A 142 18.27 -0.20 18.87
C GLU A 142 16.78 -0.47 19.05
N VAL A 143 15.96 0.49 18.65
CA VAL A 143 14.51 0.31 18.53
C VAL A 143 14.07 0.82 17.17
N GLY A 144 13.41 -0.03 16.39
CA GLY A 144 12.81 0.32 15.13
C GLY A 144 11.28 0.21 15.18
N MET A 145 10.60 1.24 14.68
CA MET A 145 9.15 1.33 14.62
C MET A 145 8.68 1.69 13.21
N TRP A 146 7.76 0.90 12.69
CA TRP A 146 7.11 1.12 11.39
C TRP A 146 5.82 0.30 11.30
N ASP A 147 4.93 0.63 10.36
CA ASP A 147 3.74 -0.19 10.07
C ASP A 147 4.06 -1.24 8.99
N PRO A 148 4.12 -2.54 9.30
CA PRO A 148 4.39 -3.59 8.31
C PRO A 148 3.14 -4.04 7.54
N SER A 149 1.95 -3.50 7.83
CA SER A 149 0.67 -4.06 7.35
C SER A 149 0.58 -4.10 5.84
N ALA A 150 1.08 -3.07 5.14
CA ALA A 150 1.08 -3.02 3.68
C ALA A 150 1.91 -4.15 3.05
N ILE A 151 3.08 -4.46 3.62
CA ILE A 151 3.91 -5.60 3.18
C ILE A 151 3.17 -6.91 3.46
N MET A 152 2.64 -7.08 4.68
CA MET A 152 2.00 -8.31 5.10
C MET A 152 0.79 -8.66 4.22
N LEU A 153 -0.08 -7.68 3.95
CA LEU A 153 -1.24 -7.87 3.08
C LEU A 153 -0.84 -8.23 1.64
N ALA A 154 0.21 -7.58 1.12
CA ALA A 154 0.70 -7.86 -0.23
C ALA A 154 1.35 -9.26 -0.33
N LEU A 155 2.10 -9.69 0.68
CA LEU A 155 2.65 -11.04 0.75
C LEU A 155 1.54 -12.10 0.88
N GLN A 156 0.50 -11.83 1.68
CA GLN A 156 -0.68 -12.68 1.75
C GLN A 156 -1.39 -12.78 0.40
N GLU A 157 -1.50 -11.69 -0.36
CA GLU A 157 -2.08 -11.73 -1.71
C GLU A 157 -1.25 -12.58 -2.67
N ILE A 158 0.08 -12.46 -2.64
CA ILE A 158 1.00 -13.28 -3.42
C ILE A 158 0.83 -14.76 -3.04
N GLU A 159 0.79 -15.06 -1.74
CA GLU A 159 0.62 -16.42 -1.24
C GLU A 159 -0.73 -17.01 -1.67
N MET A 160 -1.84 -16.27 -1.47
CA MET A 160 -3.18 -16.70 -1.90
C MET A 160 -3.22 -17.03 -3.39
N LYS A 161 -2.63 -16.18 -4.24
CA LYS A 161 -2.54 -16.42 -5.69
C LYS A 161 -1.71 -17.65 -6.02
N ASN A 162 -0.59 -17.87 -5.31
CA ASN A 162 0.26 -19.03 -5.52
C ASN A 162 -0.38 -20.33 -5.00
N SER A 163 -1.22 -20.25 -3.97
CA SER A 163 -1.89 -21.39 -3.33
C SER A 163 -3.26 -21.74 -3.92
N MET A 164 -3.71 -21.03 -4.97
CA MET A 164 -5.00 -21.32 -5.61
C MET A 164 -5.10 -22.79 -6.07
N SER A 165 -6.20 -23.42 -5.72
CA SER A 165 -6.59 -24.75 -6.18
C SER A 165 -6.83 -24.77 -7.70
N ALA A 166 -6.94 -25.97 -8.27
CA ALA A 166 -7.27 -26.13 -9.70
C ALA A 166 -8.65 -25.52 -10.03
N ASP A 167 -9.62 -25.69 -9.14
CA ASP A 167 -10.98 -25.17 -9.29
C ASP A 167 -10.97 -23.63 -9.26
N GLU A 168 -10.26 -23.03 -8.30
CA GLU A 168 -10.14 -21.57 -8.21
C GLU A 168 -9.41 -20.98 -9.43
N LYS A 169 -8.41 -21.68 -9.99
CA LYS A 169 -7.75 -21.28 -11.23
C LYS A 169 -8.69 -21.34 -12.43
N ALA A 170 -9.56 -22.36 -12.50
CA ALA A 170 -10.58 -22.44 -13.54
C ALA A 170 -11.60 -21.29 -13.42
N ILE A 171 -12.05 -21.00 -12.20
CA ILE A 171 -12.94 -19.87 -11.91
C ILE A 171 -12.28 -18.54 -12.32
N GLN A 172 -11.01 -18.32 -11.98
CA GLN A 172 -10.27 -17.13 -12.40
C GLN A 172 -10.20 -17.00 -13.93
N ALA A 173 -9.92 -18.09 -14.63
CA ALA A 173 -9.91 -18.09 -16.10
C ALA A 173 -11.30 -17.74 -16.68
N THR A 174 -12.37 -18.24 -16.08
CA THR A 174 -13.75 -17.87 -16.44
C THR A 174 -14.04 -16.39 -16.21
N ILE A 175 -13.64 -15.82 -15.07
CA ILE A 175 -13.79 -14.39 -14.77
C ILE A 175 -13.02 -13.52 -15.79
N ASP A 176 -11.78 -13.92 -16.11
CA ASP A 176 -10.95 -13.22 -17.09
C ASP A 176 -11.61 -13.24 -18.48
N ASN A 177 -12.15 -14.39 -18.89
CA ASN A 177 -12.83 -14.55 -20.17
C ASN A 177 -14.15 -13.79 -20.23
N VAL A 178 -14.96 -13.80 -19.16
CA VAL A 178 -16.20 -13.01 -19.06
C VAL A 178 -15.89 -11.52 -19.16
N THR A 179 -14.81 -11.05 -18.51
CA THR A 179 -14.38 -9.65 -18.59
C THR A 179 -13.91 -9.28 -20.00
N LYS A 180 -13.12 -10.15 -20.65
CA LYS A 180 -12.73 -9.99 -22.05
C LYS A 180 -13.95 -9.95 -22.98
N ALA A 181 -14.90 -10.85 -22.78
CA ALA A 181 -16.14 -10.92 -23.53
C ALA A 181 -16.95 -9.63 -23.40
N TRP A 182 -17.09 -9.11 -22.18
CA TRP A 182 -17.67 -7.78 -21.94
C TRP A 182 -16.93 -6.69 -22.71
N ASN A 183 -15.61 -6.63 -22.65
CA ASN A 183 -14.84 -5.56 -23.30
C ASN A 183 -14.81 -5.65 -24.83
N ALA A 184 -14.99 -6.84 -25.40
CA ALA A 184 -14.99 -7.06 -26.85
C ALA A 184 -16.39 -7.18 -27.46
N ASN A 185 -17.44 -7.11 -26.62
CA ASN A 185 -18.81 -7.51 -26.97
C ASN A 185 -18.89 -8.93 -27.59
N ASP A 186 -18.06 -9.85 -27.12
CA ASP A 186 -17.96 -11.22 -27.65
C ASP A 186 -18.94 -12.15 -26.94
N LYS A 187 -20.12 -12.33 -27.53
CA LYS A 187 -21.17 -13.18 -27.00
C LYS A 187 -20.83 -14.67 -27.05
N GLU A 188 -20.02 -15.11 -28.02
CA GLU A 188 -19.61 -16.51 -28.12
C GLU A 188 -18.69 -16.87 -26.95
N LEU A 189 -17.70 -16.01 -26.67
CA LEU A 189 -16.82 -16.17 -25.51
C LEU A 189 -17.61 -16.08 -24.20
N MET A 190 -18.58 -15.15 -24.11
CA MET A 190 -19.48 -15.08 -22.95
C MET A 190 -20.19 -16.43 -22.74
N TYR A 191 -20.86 -16.96 -23.77
CA TYR A 191 -21.66 -18.18 -23.66
C TYR A 191 -20.81 -19.42 -23.39
N ALA A 192 -19.56 -19.47 -23.86
CA ALA A 192 -18.64 -20.56 -23.53
C ALA A 192 -18.32 -20.65 -22.02
N ASN A 193 -18.43 -19.54 -21.30
CA ASN A 193 -18.02 -19.38 -19.89
C ASN A 193 -19.19 -19.35 -18.90
N LEU A 194 -20.44 -19.34 -19.39
CA LEU A 194 -21.65 -19.40 -18.56
C LEU A 194 -22.27 -20.81 -18.65
N VAL A 195 -23.10 -21.19 -17.68
CA VAL A 195 -24.03 -22.31 -17.85
C VAL A 195 -25.25 -21.88 -18.68
N LYS A 196 -25.94 -22.82 -19.35
CA LYS A 196 -27.09 -22.48 -20.22
C LYS A 196 -28.21 -21.74 -19.49
N ASN A 197 -28.46 -22.11 -18.24
CA ASN A 197 -29.48 -21.57 -17.34
C ASN A 197 -28.91 -20.56 -16.32
N VAL A 198 -27.84 -19.84 -16.70
CA VAL A 198 -27.25 -18.80 -15.86
C VAL A 198 -28.30 -17.78 -15.43
N THR A 199 -28.22 -17.34 -14.18
CA THR A 199 -29.10 -16.28 -13.66
C THR A 199 -28.30 -15.02 -13.34
N ARG A 200 -28.78 -13.86 -13.77
CA ARG A 200 -28.21 -12.56 -13.36
C ARG A 200 -29.26 -11.75 -12.65
N THR A 201 -28.92 -11.24 -11.47
CA THR A 201 -29.68 -10.17 -10.80
C THR A 201 -28.92 -8.85 -10.84
N ALA A 202 -29.64 -7.75 -10.97
CA ALA A 202 -29.13 -6.40 -10.81
C ALA A 202 -29.97 -5.68 -9.75
N ASN A 203 -29.34 -5.27 -8.65
CA ASN A 203 -30.01 -4.61 -7.51
C ASN A 203 -31.26 -5.38 -7.03
N GLY A 204 -31.16 -6.72 -6.96
CA GLY A 204 -32.24 -7.61 -6.53
C GLY A 204 -33.28 -7.99 -7.59
N VAL A 205 -33.19 -7.45 -8.81
CA VAL A 205 -34.11 -7.78 -9.92
C VAL A 205 -33.45 -8.77 -10.88
N THR A 206 -34.12 -9.88 -11.20
CA THR A 206 -33.63 -10.83 -12.22
C THR A 206 -33.72 -10.21 -13.61
N ILE A 207 -32.57 -10.09 -14.28
CA ILE A 207 -32.45 -9.53 -15.63
C ILE A 207 -32.02 -10.57 -16.68
N ALA A 208 -31.47 -11.71 -16.26
CA ALA A 208 -31.17 -12.84 -17.16
C ALA A 208 -31.53 -14.17 -16.49
N LYS A 209 -32.09 -15.11 -17.27
CA LYS A 209 -32.37 -16.50 -16.85
C LYS A 209 -31.72 -17.56 -17.75
N LYS A 210 -31.01 -17.11 -18.78
CA LYS A 210 -30.24 -17.92 -19.72
C LYS A 210 -29.17 -17.06 -20.37
N GLN A 211 -28.22 -17.71 -21.04
CA GLN A 211 -27.07 -17.05 -21.68
C GLN A 211 -27.49 -15.97 -22.69
N SER A 212 -28.52 -16.23 -23.50
CA SER A 212 -28.97 -15.25 -24.51
C SER A 212 -29.47 -13.95 -23.88
N ASP A 213 -30.17 -14.01 -22.74
CA ASP A 213 -30.66 -12.81 -22.04
C ASP A 213 -29.47 -11.95 -21.57
N TYR A 214 -28.38 -12.60 -21.16
CA TYR A 214 -27.13 -11.95 -20.79
C TYR A 214 -26.47 -11.29 -22.00
N GLY A 215 -26.43 -11.98 -23.14
CA GLY A 215 -25.92 -11.42 -24.39
C GLY A 215 -26.73 -10.22 -24.89
N ASP A 216 -28.06 -10.28 -24.80
CA ASP A 216 -28.94 -9.15 -25.14
C ASP A 216 -28.68 -7.96 -24.21
N PHE A 217 -28.41 -8.21 -22.92
CA PHE A 217 -27.99 -7.19 -21.97
C PHE A 217 -26.65 -6.54 -22.35
N MET A 218 -25.68 -7.31 -22.86
CA MET A 218 -24.42 -6.75 -23.37
C MET A 218 -24.64 -5.82 -24.56
N ASP A 219 -25.50 -6.22 -25.51
CA ASP A 219 -25.80 -5.42 -26.70
C ASP A 219 -26.40 -4.06 -26.36
N ILE A 220 -27.23 -3.96 -25.29
CA ILE A 220 -27.77 -2.68 -24.80
C ILE A 220 -26.65 -1.70 -24.43
N TYR A 221 -25.66 -2.16 -23.67
CA TYR A 221 -24.55 -1.31 -23.23
C TYR A 221 -23.61 -0.96 -24.39
N HIS A 222 -23.25 -1.92 -25.23
CA HIS A 222 -22.36 -1.65 -26.38
C HIS A 222 -23.01 -0.79 -27.46
N SER A 223 -24.33 -0.87 -27.62
CA SER A 223 -25.08 0.03 -28.52
C SER A 223 -25.08 1.47 -27.99
N ALA A 224 -25.27 1.64 -26.67
CA ALA A 224 -25.27 2.95 -26.02
C ALA A 224 -23.87 3.56 -25.89
N PHE A 225 -22.86 2.72 -25.62
CA PHE A 225 -21.48 3.07 -25.32
C PHE A 225 -20.53 2.21 -26.18
N PRO A 226 -20.20 2.61 -27.42
CA PRO A 226 -19.36 1.81 -28.32
C PRO A 226 -17.92 1.58 -27.81
N ASP A 227 -17.47 2.38 -26.84
CA ASP A 227 -16.21 2.28 -26.13
C ASP A 227 -16.39 1.75 -24.68
N PHE A 228 -17.46 0.99 -24.42
CA PHE A 228 -17.74 0.41 -23.11
C PHE A 228 -16.58 -0.45 -22.62
N LYS A 229 -16.15 -0.22 -21.38
CA LYS A 229 -15.03 -0.93 -20.78
C LYS A 229 -15.32 -1.27 -19.33
N VAL A 230 -15.10 -2.54 -19.00
CA VAL A 230 -15.09 -3.11 -17.65
C VAL A 230 -13.64 -3.29 -17.19
N ASN A 231 -13.33 -2.75 -16.02
CA ASN A 231 -12.12 -2.99 -15.27
C ASN A 231 -12.45 -3.80 -14.00
N LEU A 232 -11.71 -4.86 -13.72
CA LEU A 232 -11.80 -5.55 -12.44
C LEU A 232 -10.82 -4.89 -11.47
N ASP A 233 -11.35 -4.20 -10.47
CA ASP A 233 -10.55 -3.48 -9.47
C ASP A 233 -10.04 -4.43 -8.39
N LYS A 234 -10.86 -5.42 -8.02
CA LYS A 234 -10.48 -6.47 -7.08
C LYS A 234 -11.27 -7.74 -7.36
N THR A 235 -10.58 -8.87 -7.33
CA THR A 235 -11.16 -10.22 -7.41
C THR A 235 -10.75 -11.01 -6.19
N VAL A 236 -11.73 -11.60 -5.50
CA VAL A 236 -11.50 -12.59 -4.44
C VAL A 236 -12.28 -13.84 -4.79
N ILE A 237 -11.61 -14.98 -4.84
CA ILE A 237 -12.24 -16.29 -5.06
C ILE A 237 -12.17 -17.05 -3.74
N ASP A 238 -13.29 -17.63 -3.33
CA ASP A 238 -13.40 -18.44 -2.13
C ASP A 238 -14.31 -19.64 -2.44
N GLY A 239 -13.70 -20.82 -2.56
CA GLY A 239 -14.38 -22.02 -3.01
C GLY A 239 -15.01 -21.85 -4.39
N ASN A 240 -16.34 -22.02 -4.48
CA ASN A 240 -17.09 -21.88 -5.74
C ASN A 240 -17.71 -20.49 -5.94
N LYS A 241 -17.26 -19.47 -5.20
CA LYS A 241 -17.74 -18.10 -5.29
C LYS A 241 -16.61 -17.15 -5.69
N ALA A 242 -16.97 -16.09 -6.39
CA ALA A 242 -16.09 -14.95 -6.59
C ALA A 242 -16.79 -13.63 -6.24
N TYR A 243 -16.01 -12.72 -5.67
CA TYR A 243 -16.44 -11.40 -5.23
C TYR A 243 -15.63 -10.38 -6.03
N LEU A 244 -16.31 -9.62 -6.88
CA LEU A 244 -15.69 -8.74 -7.85
C LEU A 244 -16.07 -7.29 -7.56
N ASN A 245 -15.09 -6.44 -7.27
CA ASN A 245 -15.24 -4.99 -7.44
C ASN A 245 -14.84 -4.64 -8.86
N TRP A 246 -15.67 -3.85 -9.53
CA TRP A 246 -15.44 -3.48 -10.91
C TRP A 246 -15.83 -2.03 -11.17
N THR A 247 -15.18 -1.46 -12.19
CA THR A 247 -15.44 -0.13 -12.70
C THR A 247 -15.80 -0.23 -14.18
N CYS A 248 -16.92 0.36 -14.56
CA CYS A 248 -17.37 0.46 -15.94
C CYS A 248 -17.23 1.89 -16.44
N THR A 249 -16.70 2.06 -17.65
CA THR A 249 -16.59 3.37 -18.32
C THR A 249 -17.13 3.30 -19.75
N GLY A 250 -17.46 4.45 -20.34
CA GLY A 250 -17.89 4.54 -21.73
C GLY A 250 -18.36 5.94 -22.12
N THR A 251 -18.52 6.19 -23.41
CA THR A 251 -19.02 7.42 -24.00
C THR A 251 -20.39 7.18 -24.65
N ASN A 252 -21.42 7.89 -24.21
CA ASN A 252 -22.77 7.66 -24.70
C ASN A 252 -22.96 8.20 -26.13
N LYS A 253 -22.87 7.32 -27.13
CA LYS A 253 -23.06 7.62 -28.55
C LYS A 253 -24.35 7.07 -29.14
N GLY A 254 -24.98 6.12 -28.46
CA GLY A 254 -26.27 5.56 -28.83
C GLY A 254 -27.40 5.94 -27.88
N GLU A 255 -28.63 5.57 -28.22
CA GLU A 255 -29.76 5.65 -27.30
C GLU A 255 -29.47 4.79 -26.06
N PHE A 256 -29.81 5.29 -24.88
CA PHE A 256 -29.69 4.53 -23.64
C PHE A 256 -30.97 4.64 -22.81
N MET A 257 -31.60 3.49 -22.54
CA MET A 257 -32.82 3.39 -21.73
C MET A 257 -33.93 4.36 -22.16
N GLY A 258 -34.16 4.47 -23.49
CA GLY A 258 -35.17 5.35 -24.08
C GLY A 258 -34.79 6.84 -24.15
N ASN A 259 -33.55 7.21 -23.83
CA ASN A 259 -33.06 8.57 -23.90
C ASN A 259 -32.05 8.76 -25.05
N PRO A 260 -32.06 9.91 -25.75
CA PRO A 260 -31.19 10.16 -26.90
C PRO A 260 -29.72 10.29 -26.49
N PRO A 261 -28.76 9.99 -27.39
CA PRO A 261 -27.34 10.06 -27.09
C PRO A 261 -26.88 11.46 -26.66
N THR A 262 -26.05 11.53 -25.62
CA THR A 262 -25.60 12.79 -25.00
C THR A 262 -24.17 13.17 -25.35
N ASN A 263 -23.39 12.26 -25.94
CA ASN A 263 -21.94 12.38 -26.13
C ASN A 263 -21.11 12.54 -24.85
N LYS A 264 -21.70 12.35 -23.66
CA LYS A 264 -20.99 12.44 -22.38
C LYS A 264 -20.33 11.12 -22.02
N LYS A 265 -19.30 11.19 -21.18
CA LYS A 265 -18.64 10.03 -20.59
C LYS A 265 -19.31 9.62 -19.29
N ILE A 266 -19.24 8.33 -18.99
CA ILE A 266 -19.65 7.78 -17.71
C ILE A 266 -18.48 7.04 -17.06
N GLU A 267 -18.49 7.05 -15.73
CA GLU A 267 -17.75 6.12 -14.88
C GLU A 267 -18.70 5.66 -13.77
N THR A 268 -18.82 4.35 -13.57
CA THR A 268 -19.61 3.78 -12.48
C THR A 268 -18.88 2.61 -11.86
N HIS A 269 -19.00 2.49 -10.54
CA HIS A 269 -18.47 1.36 -9.79
C HIS A 269 -19.58 0.39 -9.45
N GLY A 270 -19.21 -0.86 -9.26
CA GLY A 270 -20.13 -1.88 -8.81
C GLY A 270 -19.42 -3.04 -8.14
N PHE A 271 -20.24 -3.88 -7.54
CA PHE A 271 -19.84 -5.12 -6.91
C PHE A 271 -20.69 -6.25 -7.45
N SER A 272 -20.09 -7.42 -7.70
CA SER A 272 -20.86 -8.62 -8.02
C SER A 272 -20.37 -9.85 -7.28
N VAL A 273 -21.33 -10.69 -6.88
CA VAL A 273 -21.08 -12.02 -6.34
C VAL A 273 -21.41 -13.02 -7.43
N TRP A 274 -20.43 -13.82 -7.81
CA TRP A 274 -20.55 -14.87 -8.80
C TRP A 274 -20.52 -16.24 -8.13
N MET A 275 -21.33 -17.16 -8.63
CA MET A 275 -21.31 -18.58 -8.24
C MET A 275 -21.02 -19.44 -9.45
N PHE A 276 -20.15 -20.42 -9.26
CA PHE A 276 -19.65 -21.30 -10.31
C PHE A 276 -20.07 -22.75 -10.07
N ASP A 277 -20.25 -23.50 -11.16
CA ASP A 277 -20.47 -24.94 -11.12
C ASP A 277 -19.15 -25.72 -10.95
N THR A 278 -19.24 -27.05 -10.93
CA THR A 278 -18.08 -27.94 -10.76
C THR A 278 -17.14 -27.95 -11.98
N GLU A 279 -17.54 -27.40 -13.12
CA GLU A 279 -16.69 -27.23 -14.31
C GLU A 279 -16.03 -25.84 -14.34
N GLY A 280 -16.28 -25.01 -13.33
CA GLY A 280 -15.80 -23.62 -13.26
C GLY A 280 -16.62 -22.64 -14.09
N LYS A 281 -17.77 -23.03 -14.67
CA LYS A 281 -18.63 -22.12 -15.43
C LYS A 281 -19.51 -21.29 -14.50
N ALA A 282 -19.74 -20.04 -14.88
CA ALA A 282 -20.58 -19.15 -14.11
C ALA A 282 -22.06 -19.56 -14.19
N ALA A 283 -22.64 -19.87 -13.03
CA ALA A 283 -24.02 -20.30 -12.87
C ALA A 283 -24.95 -19.18 -12.40
N ARG A 284 -24.42 -18.21 -11.65
CA ARG A 284 -25.18 -17.06 -11.18
C ARG A 284 -24.29 -15.86 -10.94
N GLU A 285 -24.85 -14.69 -11.19
CA GLU A 285 -24.31 -13.41 -10.78
C GLU A 285 -25.37 -12.58 -10.06
N ASP A 286 -25.00 -12.03 -8.90
CA ASP A 286 -25.76 -10.97 -8.23
C ASP A 286 -24.95 -9.67 -8.27
N ALA A 287 -25.36 -8.73 -9.11
CA ALA A 287 -24.69 -7.46 -9.33
C ALA A 287 -25.37 -6.30 -8.60
N PHE A 288 -24.57 -5.43 -8.00
CA PHE A 288 -24.98 -4.25 -7.26
C PHE A 288 -24.22 -3.04 -7.78
N TYR A 289 -24.94 -2.03 -8.26
CA TYR A 289 -24.34 -0.81 -8.81
C TYR A 289 -25.37 0.32 -8.86
N ASP A 290 -24.89 1.55 -8.83
CA ASP A 290 -25.75 2.72 -8.78
C ASP A 290 -26.09 3.25 -10.18
N ASN A 291 -27.32 2.97 -10.62
CA ASN A 291 -27.83 3.50 -11.88
C ASN A 291 -28.04 5.03 -11.84
N LEU A 292 -28.30 5.61 -10.66
CA LEU A 292 -28.51 7.06 -10.53
C LEU A 292 -27.25 7.83 -10.93
N VAL A 293 -26.08 7.35 -10.49
CA VAL A 293 -24.78 7.93 -10.84
C VAL A 293 -24.58 8.02 -12.36
N VAL A 294 -25.00 7.00 -13.11
CA VAL A 294 -24.94 7.00 -14.58
C VAL A 294 -25.93 8.01 -15.17
N TYR A 295 -27.17 8.04 -14.67
CA TYR A 295 -28.20 8.95 -15.15
C TYR A 295 -27.83 10.42 -14.92
N GLU A 296 -27.30 10.75 -13.74
CA GLU A 296 -26.83 12.10 -13.40
C GLU A 296 -25.71 12.57 -14.31
N GLN A 297 -24.71 11.71 -14.56
CA GLN A 297 -23.61 12.01 -15.50
C GLN A 297 -24.12 12.29 -16.92
N LEU A 298 -25.11 11.54 -17.38
CA LEU A 298 -25.73 11.74 -18.68
C LEU A 298 -26.65 12.98 -18.70
N GLY A 299 -27.14 13.42 -17.54
CA GLY A 299 -28.14 14.48 -17.43
C GLY A 299 -29.56 14.00 -17.75
N TYR A 300 -29.83 12.72 -17.53
CA TYR A 300 -31.16 12.13 -17.65
C TYR A 300 -31.95 12.33 -16.37
N SER A 301 -33.28 12.36 -16.52
CA SER A 301 -34.18 12.24 -15.38
C SER A 301 -34.38 10.77 -15.05
N MET A 302 -34.45 10.44 -13.75
CA MET A 302 -34.79 9.09 -13.33
C MET A 302 -36.16 8.68 -13.88
N PRO A 303 -36.35 7.42 -14.30
CA PRO A 303 -37.67 6.93 -14.67
C PRO A 303 -38.60 7.08 -13.46
N THR A 304 -39.80 7.62 -13.66
CA THR A 304 -40.80 7.65 -12.59
C THR A 304 -41.12 6.21 -12.18
N PRO A 305 -41.08 5.86 -10.87
CA PRO A 305 -41.48 4.54 -10.42
C PRO A 305 -42.88 4.22 -10.95
N LYS A 306 -43.06 3.04 -11.53
CA LYS A 306 -44.37 2.52 -11.92
C LYS A 306 -45.09 1.91 -10.72
#